data_AF-A0A8T5ZA90-F1
#
_entry.id   AF-A0A8T5ZA90-F1
#
_cell.length_a   1.000
_cell.length_b   1.000
_cell.length_c   1.000
_cell.angle_alpha   90.00
_cell.angle_beta   90.00
_cell.angle_gamma   90.00
#
_symmetry.space_group_name_H-M   'P 1'
#
loop_
_entity.id
_entity.type
_entity.pdbx_description
1 polymer ?
#
loop_
_entity_poly.entity_id
_entity_poly.type
_entity_poly.pdbx_seq_one_letter_code
_entity_poly.pdbx_strand_id
1 'polypeptide(L)'
;MRTQWPSPAKLNLFLYITGQRADGYHTLQTLFQFLDYGDTISIELRDDGDIRLLTPVEGVEHEDNLIVRAARLLMKTAADSGRLP
;
A
#
# COMPACT_ATOMS: atom_id res chain seq x y z
N MET A 1 21.13 -4.26 5.11
CA MET A 1 20.51 -5.53 5.56
C MET A 1 19.13 -5.61 4.95
N ARG A 2 18.81 -6.73 4.30
CA ARG A 2 17.53 -6.95 3.64
C ARG A 2 16.53 -7.57 4.61
N THR A 3 15.29 -7.09 4.60
CA THR A 3 14.15 -7.64 5.36
C THR A 3 13.04 -8.07 4.42
N GLN A 4 12.18 -8.98 4.87
CA GLN A 4 11.04 -9.50 4.11
C GLN A 4 9.74 -9.33 4.89
N TRP A 5 8.68 -8.89 4.22
CA TRP A 5 7.40 -8.57 4.82
C TRP A 5 6.26 -9.19 3.99
N PRO A 6 5.30 -9.88 4.62
CA PRO A 6 4.16 -10.43 3.91
C PRO A 6 3.20 -9.32 3.47
N SER A 7 2.66 -9.44 2.26
CA SER A 7 1.57 -8.61 1.73
C SER A 7 0.39 -9.52 1.39
N PRO A 8 -0.38 -9.96 2.40
CA PRO A 8 -1.38 -11.01 2.23
C PRO A 8 -2.56 -10.55 1.38
N ALA A 9 -3.13 -11.50 0.63
CA ALA A 9 -4.41 -11.30 -0.03
C ALA A 9 -5.56 -11.20 0.99
N LYS A 10 -6.66 -10.60 0.57
CA LYS A 10 -7.93 -10.59 1.32
C LYS A 10 -9.04 -11.25 0.51
N LEU A 11 -10.07 -11.70 1.21
CA LEU A 11 -11.40 -11.97 0.67
C LEU A 11 -12.43 -11.06 1.35
N ASN A 12 -13.43 -10.62 0.58
CA ASN A 12 -14.66 -10.09 1.15
C ASN A 12 -15.60 -11.28 1.38
N LEU A 13 -15.76 -11.73 2.63
CA LEU A 13 -16.63 -12.87 2.95
C LEU A 13 -18.12 -12.57 2.66
N PHE A 14 -18.50 -11.30 2.80
CA PHE A 14 -19.70 -10.74 2.20
C PHE A 14 -19.43 -9.31 1.74
N LEU A 15 -20.25 -8.79 0.82
CA LEU A 15 -20.20 -7.40 0.36
C LEU A 15 -21.61 -6.91 0.07
N TYR A 16 -22.06 -5.91 0.82
CA TYR A 16 -23.31 -5.19 0.60
C TYR A 16 -23.03 -3.76 0.20
N ILE A 17 -23.64 -3.30 -0.89
CA ILE A 17 -23.69 -1.89 -1.26
C ILE A 17 -24.93 -1.29 -0.60
N THR A 18 -24.75 -0.35 0.31
CA THR A 18 -25.84 0.21 1.13
C THR A 18 -26.35 1.55 0.65
N GLY A 19 -25.65 2.18 -0.29
CA GLY A 19 -26.01 3.48 -0.85
C GLY A 19 -24.89 4.08 -1.69
N GLN A 20 -25.17 5.26 -2.24
CA GLN A 20 -24.20 6.07 -2.96
C GLN A 20 -24.25 7.50 -2.44
N ARG A 21 -23.09 8.08 -2.17
CA ARG A 21 -22.89 9.45 -1.72
C ARG A 21 -23.02 10.43 -2.89
N ALA A 22 -23.18 11.72 -2.58
CA ALA A 22 -23.26 12.79 -3.57
C ALA A 22 -21.97 12.96 -4.42
N ASP A 23 -20.82 12.52 -3.91
CA ASP A 23 -19.53 12.50 -4.63
C ASP A 23 -19.34 11.25 -5.50
N GLY A 24 -20.37 10.39 -5.62
CA GLY A 24 -20.35 9.18 -6.42
C GLY A 24 -19.78 7.94 -5.71
N TYR A 25 -19.27 8.07 -4.48
CA TYR A 25 -18.70 6.94 -3.73
C TYR A 25 -19.79 6.04 -3.13
N HIS A 26 -19.61 4.72 -3.20
CA HIS A 26 -20.56 3.76 -2.65
C HIS A 26 -20.30 3.47 -1.17
N THR A 27 -21.33 3.51 -0.33
CA THR A 27 -21.23 3.03 1.05
C THR A 27 -21.33 1.51 1.06
N LEU A 28 -20.46 0.86 1.82
CA LEU A 28 -20.34 -0.59 1.86
C LEU A 28 -20.49 -1.11 3.29
N GLN A 29 -21.10 -2.28 3.43
CA GLN A 29 -20.93 -3.16 4.58
C GLN A 29 -20.27 -4.44 4.08
N THR A 30 -19.11 -4.78 4.61
CA THR A 30 -18.35 -5.96 4.18
C THR A 30 -17.55 -6.51 5.34
N LEU A 31 -17.28 -7.82 5.33
CA LEU A 31 -16.37 -8.48 6.25
C LEU A 31 -15.14 -8.95 5.50
N PHE A 32 -13.97 -8.54 5.96
CA PHE A 32 -12.69 -8.94 5.40
C PHE A 32 -12.10 -10.11 6.18
N GLN A 33 -11.47 -11.03 5.45
CA GLN A 33 -10.60 -12.06 6.01
C GLN A 33 -9.30 -12.10 5.20
N PHE A 34 -8.16 -12.18 5.89
CA PHE A 34 -6.88 -12.40 5.26
C PHE A 34 -6.70 -13.87 4.90
N LEU A 35 -5.95 -14.11 3.83
CA LEU A 35 -5.43 -15.44 3.52
C LEU A 35 -3.98 -15.54 4.01
N ASP A 36 -3.58 -16.73 4.42
CA ASP A 36 -2.15 -17.07 4.60
C ASP A 36 -1.52 -17.35 3.21
N TYR A 37 -1.65 -16.36 2.33
CA TYR A 37 -1.21 -16.38 0.94
C TYR A 37 -1.17 -14.95 0.41
N GLY A 38 -0.13 -14.60 -0.33
CA GLY A 38 0.01 -13.29 -0.97
C GLY A 38 1.43 -13.05 -1.44
N ASP A 39 1.73 -11.77 -1.69
CA ASP A 39 3.05 -11.36 -2.14
C ASP A 39 4.03 -11.26 -0.96
N THR A 40 5.33 -11.22 -1.26
CA THR A 40 6.38 -10.90 -0.30
C THR A 40 7.15 -9.67 -0.77
N ILE A 41 7.19 -8.63 0.06
CA ILE A 41 7.94 -7.41 -0.23
C ILE A 41 9.29 -7.48 0.48
N SER A 42 10.37 -7.38 -0.30
CA SER A 42 11.73 -7.24 0.24
C SER A 42 12.12 -5.77 0.32
N ILE A 43 12.65 -5.34 1.45
CA ILE A 43 13.11 -3.96 1.66
C ILE A 43 14.56 -3.97 2.12
N GLU A 44 15.37 -3.12 1.51
CA GLU A 44 16.72 -2.77 1.95
C GLU A 44 16.81 -1.26 2.12
N LEU A 45 17.28 -0.82 3.29
CA LEU A 45 17.40 0.60 3.61
C LEU A 45 18.51 1.26 2.79
N ARG A 46 18.28 2.53 2.46
CA ARG A 46 19.27 3.46 1.93
C ARG A 46 19.46 4.62 2.90
N ASP A 47 20.58 5.31 2.79
CA ASP A 47 20.97 6.47 3.59
C ASP A 47 21.03 7.77 2.78
N ASP A 48 20.62 7.73 1.50
CA ASP A 48 20.65 8.86 0.56
C ASP A 48 19.29 9.54 0.35
N GLY A 49 18.26 9.11 1.08
CA GLY A 49 16.90 9.65 0.98
C GLY A 49 16.13 9.21 -0.27
N ASP A 50 16.68 8.29 -1.08
CA ASP A 50 16.04 7.83 -2.31
C ASP A 50 15.11 6.63 -2.08
N ILE A 51 14.07 6.51 -2.92
CA ILE A 51 13.11 5.40 -2.93
C ILE A 51 13.10 4.77 -4.32
N ARG A 52 13.42 3.47 -4.40
CA ARG A 52 13.48 2.72 -5.65
C ARG A 52 12.65 1.45 -5.58
N LEU A 53 11.70 1.31 -6.50
CA LEU A 53 11.06 0.04 -6.80
C LEU A 53 11.88 -0.67 -7.89
N LEU A 54 12.58 -1.74 -7.49
CA LEU A 54 13.49 -2.47 -8.38
C LEU A 54 12.79 -3.47 -9.31
N THR A 55 11.54 -3.83 -8.99
CA THR A 55 10.74 -4.82 -9.71
C THR A 55 9.49 -4.13 -10.25
N PRO A 56 9.45 -3.78 -11.54
CA PRO A 56 8.26 -3.22 -12.17
C PRO A 56 7.06 -4.15 -12.02
N VAL A 57 5.89 -3.57 -11.83
CA VAL A 57 4.61 -4.29 -11.90
C VAL A 57 4.04 -4.05 -13.30
N GLU A 58 3.63 -5.11 -13.97
CA GLU A 58 3.13 -5.04 -15.35
C GLU A 58 1.99 -4.02 -15.48
N GLY A 59 2.11 -3.12 -16.47
CA GLY A 59 1.12 -2.09 -16.74
C GLY A 59 1.08 -0.92 -15.74
N VAL A 60 2.03 -0.82 -14.81
CA VAL A 60 2.08 0.26 -13.80
C VAL A 60 3.44 0.95 -13.83
N GLU A 61 3.44 2.23 -14.19
CA GLU A 61 4.64 3.08 -14.13
C GLU A 61 5.15 3.24 -12.70
N HIS A 62 6.45 3.52 -12.55
CA HIS A 62 7.12 3.57 -11.25
C HIS A 62 6.43 4.50 -10.23
N GLU A 63 6.12 5.74 -10.63
CA GLU A 63 5.52 6.73 -9.74
C GLU A 63 4.02 6.50 -9.50
N ASP A 64 3.35 5.72 -10.36
CA ASP A 64 1.94 5.35 -10.18
C ASP A 64 1.78 4.13 -9.27
N ASN A 65 2.85 3.37 -9.05
CA ASN A 65 2.85 2.19 -8.20
C ASN A 65 2.57 2.54 -6.72
N LEU A 66 1.62 1.82 -6.12
CA LEU A 66 1.22 2.05 -4.73
C LEU A 66 2.36 1.85 -3.73
N ILE A 67 3.37 1.00 -4.02
CA ILE A 67 4.56 0.85 -3.17
C ILE A 67 5.31 2.18 -3.07
N VAL A 68 5.59 2.80 -4.22
CA VAL A 68 6.35 4.07 -4.31
C VAL A 68 5.52 5.20 -3.71
N ARG A 69 4.24 5.30 -4.07
CA ARG A 69 3.33 6.33 -3.54
C ARG A 69 3.19 6.25 -2.02
N ALA A 70 3.03 5.05 -1.46
CA ALA A 70 2.94 4.85 -0.02
C ALA A 70 4.25 5.24 0.70
N ALA A 71 5.41 4.83 0.16
CA ALA A 71 6.71 5.17 0.71
C ALA A 71 6.96 6.70 0.72
N ARG A 72 6.67 7.38 -0.40
CA ARG A 72 6.82 8.84 -0.50
C ARG A 72 5.84 9.59 0.43
N LEU A 73 4.59 9.13 0.54
CA LEU A 73 3.62 9.72 1.45
C LEU A 73 4.09 9.58 2.91
N LEU A 74 4.53 8.40 3.32
CA LEU A 74 5.07 8.19 4.67
C LEU A 74 6.27 9.10 4.96
N MET A 75 7.23 9.16 4.04
CA MET A 75 8.41 10.02 4.18
C MET A 75 8.01 11.49 4.34
N LYS A 76 7.11 11.99 3.48
CA LYS A 76 6.60 13.37 3.55
C LYS A 76 5.88 13.64 4.88
N THR A 77 4.95 12.78 5.28
CA THR A 77 4.17 12.98 6.52
C THR A 77 5.03 12.89 7.77
N ALA A 78 6.02 12.00 7.82
CA ALA A 78 6.98 11.94 8.91
C ALA A 78 7.83 13.22 8.97
N ALA A 79 8.24 13.77 7.83
CA ALA A 79 8.98 15.03 7.76
C ALA A 79 8.14 16.19 8.30
N ASP A 80 6.91 16.31 7.79
CA ASP A 80 5.97 17.37 8.15
C ASP A 80 5.57 17.30 9.64
N SER A 81 5.62 16.11 10.26
CA SER A 81 5.29 15.89 11.68
C SER A 81 6.49 15.84 12.63
N GLY A 82 7.72 16.04 12.12
CA GLY A 82 8.95 15.96 12.94
C GLY A 82 9.23 14.57 13.52
N ARG A 83 8.68 13.52 12.90
CA ARG A 83 8.84 12.10 13.31
C ARG A 83 9.75 11.31 12.39
N LEU A 84 10.48 12.00 11.51
CA LEU A 84 11.62 11.37 10.86
C LEU A 84 12.69 11.07 11.92
N PRO A 85 13.44 9.96 11.79
CA PRO A 85 14.76 9.89 12.38
C PRO A 85 15.66 11.02 11.83
#